data_AF-A0A849VVL5-F1
#
_entry.id   AF-A0A849VVL5-F1
#
_cell.length_a   1.000
_cell.length_b   1.000
_cell.length_c   1.000
_cell.angle_alpha   90.00
_cell.angle_beta   90.00
_cell.angle_gamma   90.00
#
_symmetry.space_group_name_H-M   'P 1'
#
loop_
_entity.id
_entity.type
_entity.pdbx_description
1 polymer ?
#
loop_
_entity_poly.entity_id
_entity_poly.type
_entity_poly.pdbx_seq_one_letter_code
_entity_poly.pdbx_strand_id
1 'polypeptide(L)' 'MVIATKEELDRLRRRYEELGEVIEELTDTLARSSTATERVLEPELIRARKELASVVERLKSLSGDNSN' A
#
# COMPACT_ATOMS: atom_id res chain seq x y z
N MET A 1 22.77 7.00 -9.89
CA MET A 1 22.53 5.62 -9.41
C MET A 1 22.12 5.73 -7.96
N VAL A 2 20.83 5.54 -7.64
CA VAL A 2 20.39 5.50 -6.25
C VAL A 2 20.47 4.05 -5.83
N ILE A 3 21.55 3.68 -5.13
CA ILE A 3 21.62 2.37 -4.49
C ILE A 3 20.60 2.40 -3.36
N ALA A 4 19.47 1.72 -3.54
CA ALA A 4 18.51 1.53 -2.46
C ALA A 4 19.22 0.86 -1.31
N THR A 5 19.20 1.48 -0.14
CA THR A 5 19.71 0.82 1.05
C THR A 5 18.81 -0.37 1.38
N LYS A 6 19.40 -1.46 1.90
CA LYS A 6 18.62 -2.63 2.37
C LYS A 6 17.49 -2.19 3.34
N GLU A 7 17.77 -1.19 4.18
CA GLU A 7 16.81 -0.58 5.08
C GLU A 7 15.66 0.17 4.40
N GLU A 8 15.90 0.82 3.25
CA GLU A 8 14.83 1.45 2.46
C GLU A 8 13.92 0.39 1.83
N LEU A 9 14.50 -0.68 1.27
CA LEU A 9 13.73 -1.80 0.71
C LEU A 9 12.91 -2.52 1.78
N ASP A 10 13.50 -2.78 2.94
CA ASP A 10 12.82 -3.44 4.05
C ASP A 10 11.67 -2.57 4.60
N ARG A 11 11.86 -1.24 4.68
CA ARG A 11 10.78 -0.31 5.04
C ARG A 11 9.64 -0.30 4.03
N LEU A 12 9.96 -0.28 2.73
CA LEU A 12 8.95 -0.32 1.68
C LEU A 12 8.18 -1.64 1.66
N ARG A 13 8.84 -2.77 1.92
CA ARG A 13 8.20 -4.08 2.05
C ARG A 13 7.25 -4.15 3.23
N ARG A 14 7.68 -3.69 4.41
CA ARG A 14 6.79 -3.58 5.58
C ARG A 14 5.58 -2.70 5.28
N ARG A 15 5.80 -1.55 4.64
CA ARG A 15 4.70 -0.65 4.29
C ARG A 15 3.72 -1.28 3.29
N TYR A 16 4.22 -2.09 2.35
CA TYR A 16 3.39 -2.85 1.43
C TYR A 16 2.49 -3.86 2.17
N GLU A 17 3.06 -4.61 3.12
CA GLU A 17 2.34 -5.59 3.93
C GLU A 17 1.27 -4.89 4.80
N GLU A 18 1.65 -3.84 5.55
CA GLU A 18 0.74 -3.04 6.38
C GLU A 18 -0.44 -2.48 5.58
N LEU A 19 -0.17 -1.89 4.41
CA LEU A 19 -1.24 -1.34 3.55
C LEU A 19 -2.15 -2.44 3.00
N GLY A 20 -1.61 -3.63 2.73
CA GLY A 20 -2.40 -4.80 2.34
C GLY A 20 -3.40 -5.21 3.41
N GLU A 21 -2.94 -5.34 4.65
CA GLU A 21 -3.78 -5.67 5.81
C GLU A 21 -4.87 -4.61 6.05
N VAL A 22 -4.50 -3.33 6.00
CA VAL A 22 -5.46 -2.22 6.16
C VAL A 22 -6.51 -2.24 5.04
N ILE A 23 -6.13 -2.51 3.79
CA ILE A 23 -7.07 -2.61 2.68
C ILE A 23 -8.02 -3.79 2.87
N GLU A 24 -7.52 -4.94 3.33
CA GLU A 24 -8.34 -6.11 3.65
C GLU A 24 -9.37 -5.77 4.72
N GLU A 25 -8.94 -5.22 5.87
CA GLU A 25 -9.82 -4.84 6.97
C GLU A 25 -10.87 -3.81 6.55
N LEU A 26 -10.48 -2.78 5.78
CA LEU A 26 -11.41 -1.77 5.27
C LEU A 26 -12.43 -2.37 4.31
N THR A 27 -12.01 -3.29 3.43
CA THR A 27 -12.90 -3.98 2.49
C THR A 27 -13.90 -4.87 3.23
N ASP A 28 -13.42 -5.62 4.23
CA ASP A 28 -14.22 -6.49 5.07
C ASP A 28 -15.21 -5.74 5.95
N THR A 29 -14.81 -4.56 6.44
CA THR A 29 -15.67 -3.68 7.22
C THR A 29 -16.74 -3.06 6.31
N LEU A 30 -16.36 -2.56 5.13
CA LEU A 30 -17.29 -2.02 4.14
C LEU A 30 -18.36 -3.04 3.74
N ALA A 31 -17.98 -4.29 3.49
CA ALA A 31 -18.91 -5.36 3.12
C ALA A 31 -20.00 -5.64 4.18
N ARG A 32 -19.77 -5.25 5.43
CA ARG A 32 -20.68 -5.47 6.58
C ARG A 32 -21.29 -4.17 7.13
N SER A 33 -20.98 -3.04 6.51
CA SER A 33 -21.27 -1.71 7.03
C SER A 33 -22.62 -1.15 6.58
N SER A 34 -23.11 -0.16 7.34
CA SER A 34 -24.23 0.67 6.91
C SER A 34 -23.77 1.77 5.93
N THR A 35 -24.71 2.35 5.17
CA THR A 35 -24.42 3.42 4.19
C THR A 35 -23.75 4.66 4.80
N ALA A 36 -23.96 4.94 6.09
CA ALA A 36 -23.29 6.05 6.78
C ALA A 36 -21.80 5.75 7.04
N THR A 37 -21.49 4.50 7.38
CA THR A 37 -20.12 4.01 7.59
C THR A 37 -19.37 3.88 6.26
N GLU A 38 -20.05 3.45 5.19
CA GLU A 38 -19.47 3.37 3.84
C GLU A 38 -18.91 4.71 3.37
N ARG A 39 -19.66 5.80 3.54
CA ARG A 39 -19.24 7.16 3.13
C ARG A 39 -17.94 7.63 3.79
N VAL A 40 -17.60 7.07 4.96
CA VAL A 40 -16.38 7.40 5.69
C VAL A 40 -15.24 6.47 5.29
N LEU A 41 -15.52 5.17 5.11
CA LEU A 41 -14.49 4.17 4.84
C LEU A 41 -14.08 4.09 3.37
N GLU A 42 -14.97 4.40 2.42
CA GLU A 42 -14.64 4.41 0.99
C GLU A 42 -13.48 5.35 0.64
N PRO A 43 -13.45 6.62 1.10
CA PRO A 43 -12.32 7.51 0.87
C PRO A 43 -11.00 7.03 1.47
N GLU A 44 -11.05 6.34 2.62
CA GLU A 44 -9.86 5.77 3.26
C GLU A 44 -9.34 4.56 2.47
N LEU A 45 -10.24 3.68 2.00
CA LEU A 45 -9.89 2.56 1.14
C LEU A 45 -9.25 3.03 -0.17
N ILE A 46 -9.79 4.08 -0.80
CA ILE A 46 -9.21 4.68 -2.01
C ILE A 46 -7.81 5.23 -1.73
N ARG A 47 -7.60 5.89 -0.59
CA ARG A 47 -6.29 6.43 -0.20
C ARG A 47 -5.28 5.31 0.03
N ALA A 48 -5.64 4.29 0.80
CA ALA A 48 -4.77 3.14 1.06
C ALA A 48 -4.37 2.42 -0.24
N ARG A 49 -5.31 2.23 -1.18
CA ARG A 49 -5.02 1.63 -2.50
C ARG A 49 -4.05 2.47 -3.33
N LYS A 50 -4.20 3.80 -3.33
CA LYS A 50 -3.28 4.71 -4.03
C LYS A 50 -1.88 4.68 -3.41
N GLU A 51 -1.80 4.65 -2.10
CA GLU A 51 -0.52 4.56 -1.39
C GLU A 51 0.17 3.22 -1.70
N LEU A 52 -0.56 2.10 -1.65
CA LEU A 52 -0.04 0.79 -2.00
C LEU A 52 0.52 0.76 -3.43
N ALA A 53 -0.20 1.35 -4.39
CA ALA A 53 0.27 1.46 -5.77
C ALA A 53 1.59 2.23 -5.86
N SER A 54 1.72 3.35 -5.14
CA SER A 54 2.96 4.13 -5.10
C SER A 54 4.12 3.36 -4.48
N VAL A 55 3.88 2.60 -3.41
CA VAL A 55 4.89 1.73 -2.77
C VAL A 55 5.35 0.63 -3.74
N VAL A 56 4.42 0.02 -4.47
CA VAL A 56 4.74 -1.00 -5.49
C VAL A 56 5.57 -0.41 -6.62
N GLU A 57 5.23 0.78 -7.12
CA GLU A 57 6.03 1.47 -8.15
C GLU A 57 7.44 1.77 -7.66
N ARG A 58 7.57 2.23 -6.41
CA ARG A 58 8.87 2.48 -5.79
C ARG A 58 9.69 1.19 -5.66
N LEU A 59 9.10 0.11 -5.16
CA LEU A 59 9.76 -1.20 -5.06
C LEU A 59 10.24 -1.71 -6.43
N LYS A 60 9.41 -1.56 -7.48
CA LYS A 60 9.76 -1.93 -8.85
C LYS A 60 10.92 -1.11 -9.38
N SER A 61 10.88 0.21 -9.19
CA SER A 61 11.95 1.12 -9.62
C SER A 61 13.29 0.78 -8.95
N LEU A 62 13.27 0.48 -7.65
CA LEU A 62 14.48 0.13 -6.91
C LEU A 62 14.99 -1.30 -7.21
N SER A 63 14.11 -2.22 -7.60
CA SER A 63 14.48 -3.58 -7.99
C SER A 63 14.96 -3.68 -9.44
N GLY A 64 14.42 -2.84 -10.33
CA GLY A 64 14.77 -2.79 -11.75
C GLY A 64 16.14 -2.16 -12.04
N ASP A 65 16.60 -1.24 -11.18
CA ASP A 65 17.95 -0.65 -11.26
C ASP A 65 19.08 -1.65 -10.90
N ASN A 66 18.73 -2.87 -10.48
CA ASN A 66 19.65 -3.93 -10.06
C ASN A 66 19.89 -5.02 -11.13
N SER A 67 19.34 -4.83 -12.35
CA SER A 67 19.50 -5.74 -13.49
C SER A 67 20.20 -5.00 -14.64
N ASN A 68 21.53 -4.92 -14.58
CA ASN A 68 22.39 -4.50 -15.68
C ASN A 68 23.46 -5.59 -15.90
#